data_AF-A0A0H5Q5B0-F1
#
_entry.id   AF-A0A0H5Q5B0-F1
#
_cell.length_a   1.000
_cell.length_b   1.000
_cell.length_c   1.000
_cell.angle_alpha   90.00
_cell.angle_beta   90.00
_cell.angle_gamma   90.00
#
_symmetry.space_group_name_H-M   'P 1'
#
loop_
_entity.id
_entity.type
_entity.pdbx_description
1 polymer ?
#
loop_
_entity_poly.entity_id
_entity_poly.type
_entity_poly.pdbx_seq_one_letter_code
_entity_poly.pdbx_strand_id
1 'polypeptide(L)'
;MANHLTGVKHSQYRQVRFTVTQELNGTLSYRAYAKGLDQGWQERHCIAAGRVEYSEPILSIEDALRAVMATVREQFLPGIG
;
A
#
# COMPACT_ATOMS: atom_id res chain seq x y z
N MET A 1 -19.82 33.17 7.10
CA MET A 1 -20.59 32.38 6.12
C MET A 1 -19.80 31.11 5.83
N ALA A 2 -20.22 29.97 6.38
CA ALA A 2 -19.53 28.70 6.19
C ALA A 2 -20.03 28.04 4.90
N ASN A 3 -19.11 27.79 3.96
CA ASN A 3 -19.40 27.00 2.76
C ASN A 3 -19.70 25.56 3.19
N HIS A 4 -20.97 25.19 3.11
CA HIS A 4 -21.42 23.83 3.34
C HIS A 4 -21.03 23.00 2.12
N LEU A 5 -19.85 22.37 2.16
CA LEU A 5 -19.45 21.32 1.21
C LEU A 5 -20.28 20.06 1.50
N THR A 6 -21.56 20.11 1.15
CA THR A 6 -22.48 18.96 1.18
C THR A 6 -21.98 17.92 0.18
N GLY A 7 -21.34 16.86 0.69
CA GLY A 7 -20.98 15.68 -0.10
C GLY A 7 -19.55 15.17 0.06
N VAL A 8 -18.66 15.91 0.73
CA VAL A 8 -17.32 15.37 1.04
C VAL A 8 -17.45 14.41 2.21
N LYS A 9 -17.61 13.11 1.94
CA LYS A 9 -17.39 12.10 2.97
C LYS A 9 -15.96 12.27 3.48
N HIS A 10 -15.82 12.62 4.75
CA HIS A 10 -14.50 12.75 5.37
C HIS A 10 -13.80 11.38 5.30
N SER A 11 -12.61 11.36 4.69
CA SER A 11 -11.77 10.16 4.71
C SER A 11 -11.44 9.83 6.17
N GLN A 12 -11.80 8.63 6.60
CA GLN A 12 -11.48 8.14 7.95
C GLN A 12 -9.99 7.81 8.11
N TYR A 13 -9.27 7.68 6.98
CA TYR A 13 -7.86 7.34 6.93
C TYR A 13 -7.05 8.50 6.40
N ARG A 14 -5.97 8.86 7.10
CA ARG A 14 -5.08 9.96 6.69
C ARG A 14 -3.90 9.49 5.87
N GLN A 15 -3.39 8.30 6.20
CA GLN A 15 -2.15 7.79 5.64
C GLN A 15 -2.22 6.28 5.49
N VAL A 16 -1.66 5.81 4.38
CA VAL A 16 -1.35 4.40 4.13
C VAL A 16 0.17 4.28 4.03
N ARG A 17 0.73 3.24 4.63
CA ARG A 17 2.12 2.84 4.45
C ARG A 17 2.13 1.48 3.78
N PHE A 18 2.79 1.39 2.65
CA PHE A 18 3.01 0.15 1.93
C PHE A 18 4.50 -0.16 1.90
N THR A 19 4.85 -1.39 2.25
CA THR A 19 6.23 -1.87 2.25
C THR A 19 6.29 -3.14 1.42
N VAL A 20 7.26 -3.18 0.51
CA VAL A 20 7.59 -4.33 -0.30
C VAL A 20 9.06 -4.66 -0.07
N THR A 21 9.36 -5.95 0.05
CA THR A 21 10.72 -6.46 0.24
C THR A 21 10.95 -7.59 -0.73
N GLN A 22 11.98 -7.47 -1.58
CA GLN A 22 12.40 -8.56 -2.45
C GLN A 22 13.17 -9.59 -1.63
N GLU A 23 12.65 -10.81 -1.62
CA GLU A 23 13.24 -11.96 -0.96
C GLU A 23 14.20 -12.69 -1.90
N LEU A 24 15.15 -13.45 -1.34
CA LEU A 24 16.17 -14.17 -2.11
C LEU A 24 15.60 -15.30 -2.98
N ASN A 25 14.36 -15.72 -2.76
CA ASN A 25 13.70 -16.83 -3.45
C ASN A 25 12.85 -16.38 -4.64
N GLY A 26 13.00 -15.14 -5.12
CA GLY A 26 12.21 -14.63 -6.25
C GLY A 26 10.76 -14.29 -5.89
N THR A 27 10.50 -13.95 -4.63
CA THR A 27 9.20 -13.44 -4.18
C THR A 27 9.33 -12.04 -3.61
N LEU A 28 8.24 -11.29 -3.62
CA LEU A 28 8.10 -10.06 -2.84
C LEU A 28 7.25 -10.36 -1.62
N SER A 29 7.76 -10.07 -0.43
CA SER A 29 6.92 -9.96 0.76
C SER A 29 6.38 -8.53 0.85
N TYR A 30 5.12 -8.38 1.27
CA TYR A 30 4.51 -7.07 1.42
C TYR A 30 3.73 -6.92 2.71
N ARG A 31 3.62 -5.67 3.15
CA ARG A 31 2.74 -5.24 4.26
C ARG A 31 2.10 -3.90 3.95
N ALA A 32 0.79 -3.83 4.18
CA ALA A 32 0.01 -2.61 4.10
C ALA A 32 -0.47 -2.23 5.50
N TYR A 33 -0.31 -0.95 5.83
CA TYR A 33 -0.79 -0.37 7.07
C TYR A 33 -1.65 0.84 6.75
N ALA A 34 -2.76 1.00 7.47
CA ALA A 34 -3.59 2.17 7.37
C ALA A 34 -3.92 2.68 8.77
N LYS A 35 -3.78 4.00 9.00
CA LYS A 35 -4.10 4.62 10.28
C LYS A 35 -5.20 5.67 10.15
N GLY A 36 -6.00 5.80 11.22
CA GLY A 36 -7.05 6.81 11.33
C GLY A 36 -6.52 8.24 11.37
N LEU A 37 -7.45 9.20 11.24
CA LEU A 37 -7.16 10.64 11.14
C LEU A 37 -6.31 11.19 12.29
N ASP A 38 -6.45 10.65 13.50
CA ASP A 38 -5.77 11.13 14.72
C ASP A 38 -4.95 10.05 15.44
N GLN A 39 -4.66 8.94 14.76
CA GLN A 39 -3.92 7.83 15.36
C GLN A 39 -2.42 7.92 15.03
N GLY A 40 -1.56 7.45 15.95
CA GLY A 40 -0.15 7.18 15.66
C GLY A 40 0.05 5.93 14.80
N TRP A 41 1.25 5.70 14.29
CA TRP A 41 1.59 4.42 13.64
C TRP A 41 1.84 3.34 14.70
N GLN A 42 1.17 2.21 14.55
CA GLN A 42 1.32 1.04 15.43
C GLN A 42 1.24 -0.23 14.58
N GLU A 43 1.94 -1.29 14.98
CA GLU A 43 2.01 -2.53 14.19
C GLU A 43 0.64 -3.20 13.99
N ARG A 44 -0.28 -3.03 14.95
CA ARG A 44 -1.68 -3.49 14.87
C ARG A 44 -2.50 -2.82 13.75
N HIS A 45 -1.97 -1.77 13.12
CA HIS A 45 -2.59 -1.14 11.96
C HIS A 45 -2.27 -1.86 10.64
N CYS A 46 -1.61 -3.03 10.70
CA CYS A 46 -1.43 -3.89 9.53
C CYS A 46 -2.79 -4.38 9.06
N ILE A 47 -3.17 -3.97 7.84
CA ILE A 47 -4.46 -4.33 7.23
C ILE A 47 -4.32 -5.51 6.27
N ALA A 48 -3.11 -5.74 5.75
CA ALA A 48 -2.82 -6.86 4.88
C ALA A 48 -1.31 -7.14 4.86
N ALA A 49 -0.96 -8.42 4.77
CA ALA A 49 0.40 -8.89 4.57
C ALA A 49 0.36 -10.16 3.74
N GLY A 50 1.38 -10.38 2.92
CA GLY A 50 1.43 -11.53 2.05
C GLY A 50 2.72 -11.65 1.29
N ARG A 51 2.70 -12.53 0.29
CA ARG A 51 3.80 -12.75 -0.65
C ARG A 51 3.23 -12.87 -2.05
N VAL A 52 3.96 -12.36 -3.03
CA VAL A 52 3.67 -12.52 -4.46
C VAL A 52 4.92 -12.98 -5.18
N GLU A 53 4.74 -13.72 -6.28
CA GLU A 53 5.84 -14.09 -7.15
C GLU A 53 6.34 -12.84 -7.89
N TYR A 54 7.66 -12.67 -7.99
CA TYR A 54 8.25 -11.54 -8.69
C TYR A 54 9.65 -11.90 -9.17
N SER A 55 9.76 -12.12 -10.48
CA SER A 55 10.98 -12.62 -11.11
C SER A 55 12.00 -11.54 -11.47
N GLU A 56 11.62 -10.26 -11.45
CA GLU A 56 12.49 -9.17 -11.87
C GLU A 56 13.35 -8.66 -10.69
N PRO A 57 14.67 -8.51 -10.83
CA PRO A 57 15.51 -7.97 -9.76
C PRO A 57 15.24 -6.47 -9.57
N ILE A 58 15.23 -6.01 -8.31
CA ILE A 58 15.14 -4.58 -7.98
C ILE A 58 16.56 -4.00 -7.98
N LEU A 59 16.93 -3.30 -9.05
CA LEU A 59 18.28 -2.74 -9.23
C LEU A 59 18.30 -1.21 -9.15
N SER A 60 17.13 -0.58 -9.25
CA SER A 60 16.95 0.87 -9.27
C SER A 60 15.74 1.31 -8.44
N ILE A 61 15.59 2.63 -8.26
CA ILE A 61 14.41 3.21 -7.62
C ILE A 61 13.17 2.95 -8.48
N GLU A 62 13.31 3.03 -9.80
CA GLU A 62 12.25 2.77 -10.78
C GLU A 62 11.75 1.32 -10.67
N ASP A 63 12.65 0.35 -10.51
CA ASP A 63 12.26 -1.06 -10.31
C ASP A 63 11.51 -1.24 -9.00
N ALA A 64 11.95 -0.56 -7.93
CA ALA A 64 11.26 -0.59 -6.64
C ALA A 64 9.84 -0.02 -6.75
N LEU A 65 9.66 1.09 -7.48
CA LEU A 65 8.35 1.67 -7.75
C LEU A 65 7.47 0.73 -8.59
N ARG A 66 8.02 0.06 -9.61
CA ARG A 66 7.31 -0.95 -10.38
C ARG A 66 6.85 -2.13 -9.52
N ALA A 67 7.75 -2.66 -8.68
CA ALA A 67 7.43 -3.75 -7.76
C ALA A 67 6.28 -3.38 -6.81
N VAL A 68 6.32 -2.16 -6.25
CA VAL A 68 5.24 -1.62 -5.41
C VAL A 68 3.93 -1.52 -6.19
N MET A 69 3.94 -0.89 -7.37
CA MET A 69 2.72 -0.72 -8.18
C MET A 69 2.13 -2.06 -8.63
N ALA A 70 2.98 -3.01 -9.03
CA ALA A 70 2.56 -4.36 -9.41
C ALA A 70 1.88 -5.07 -8.24
N THR A 71 2.52 -5.09 -7.06
CA THR A 71 1.96 -5.71 -5.86
C THR A 71 0.64 -5.06 -5.45
N VAL A 72 0.54 -3.74 -5.50
CA VAL A 72 -0.70 -3.01 -5.16
C VAL A 72 -1.83 -3.36 -6.15
N ARG A 73 -1.54 -3.37 -7.46
CA ARG A 73 -2.53 -3.72 -8.48
C ARG A 73 -3.06 -5.13 -8.29
N GLU A 74 -2.18 -6.10 -8.10
CA GLU A 74 -2.55 -7.50 -7.98
C GLU A 74 -3.32 -7.80 -6.69
N GLN A 75 -2.86 -7.26 -5.55
CA GLN A 75 -3.35 -7.68 -4.23
C GLN A 75 -4.44 -6.77 -3.65
N PHE A 76 -4.52 -5.50 -4.05
CA PHE A 76 -5.46 -4.53 -3.46
C PHE A 76 -6.47 -3.97 -4.45
N LEU A 77 -6.16 -4.00 -5.75
CA LEU A 77 -7.03 -3.45 -6.80
C LEU A 77 -7.30 -4.47 -7.92
N PRO A 78 -7.71 -5.71 -7.58
CA PRO A 78 -7.94 -6.72 -8.62
C PRO A 78 -9.03 -6.25 -9.59
N GLY A 79 -8.69 -6.22 -10.88
CA GLY A 79 -9.61 -5.80 -11.95
C GLY A 79 -9.61 -4.30 -12.30
N ILE A 80 -8.75 -3.50 -11.67
CA ILE A 80 -8.52 -2.11 -12.09
C ILE A 80 -7.23 -2.04 -12.93
N GLY A 81 -7.39 -1.86 -14.23
CA GLY A 81 -6.33 -1.73 -15.24
C GLY A 81 -6.32 -0.35 -15.90
#